data_AF-A0A6J5FJY6-F1
#
_entry.id   AF-A0A6J5FJY6-F1
#
_cell.length_a   1.000
_cell.length_b   1.000
_cell.length_c   1.000
_cell.angle_alpha   90.00
_cell.angle_beta   90.00
_cell.angle_gamma   90.00
#
_symmetry.space_group_name_H-M   'P 1'
#
loop_
_entity.id
_entity.type
_entity.pdbx_description
1 polymer ?
#
loop_
_entity_poly.entity_id
_entity_poly.type
_entity_poly.pdbx_seq_one_letter_code
_entity_poly.pdbx_strand_id
1 'polypeptide(L)'
;MARFHVRCRKCETRRVLPFHPDQYNSHDKAPKCRCCGERDYRLDAYMMNRNVRAMTCTCAGYWFWHRRGSLYCWHRADGSTRTPGDPDFADRNLTDDEVAALIAA
;
A
#
# COMPACT_ATOMS: atom_id res chain seq x y z
N MET A 1 -20.19 -3.63 -5.95
CA MET A 1 -20.17 -2.33 -5.24
C MET A 1 -18.78 -2.07 -4.71
N ALA A 2 -18.19 -0.92 -5.03
CA ALA A 2 -16.94 -0.48 -4.43
C ALA A 2 -17.15 -0.27 -2.91
N ARG A 3 -16.21 -0.71 -2.09
CA ARG A 3 -16.22 -0.52 -0.64
C ARG A 3 -15.23 0.59 -0.30
N PHE A 4 -15.63 1.57 0.50
CA PHE A 4 -14.78 2.70 0.87
C PHE A 4 -14.25 2.53 2.29
N HIS A 5 -12.94 2.40 2.41
CA HIS A 5 -12.26 2.44 3.70
C HIS A 5 -12.21 3.87 4.22
N VAL A 6 -12.79 4.10 5.39
CA VAL A 6 -12.91 5.42 6.02
C VAL A 6 -12.43 5.39 7.46
N ARG A 7 -12.13 6.57 7.99
CA ARG A 7 -11.89 6.83 9.41
C ARG A 7 -12.83 7.90 9.91
N CYS A 8 -13.35 7.72 11.11
CA CYS A 8 -14.08 8.79 11.78
C CYS A 8 -13.13 9.96 12.08
N ARG A 9 -13.55 11.20 11.83
CA ARG A 9 -12.71 12.37 12.12
C ARG A 9 -12.53 12.63 13.62
N LYS A 10 -13.49 12.24 14.46
CA LYS A 10 -13.45 12.44 15.91
C LYS A 10 -12.58 11.44 16.66
N CYS A 11 -12.79 10.14 16.42
CA CYS A 11 -12.14 9.07 17.19
C CYS A 11 -11.18 8.21 16.37
N GLU A 12 -10.93 8.57 15.11
CA GLU A 12 -10.03 7.89 14.16
C GLU A 12 -10.32 6.40 13.87
N THR A 13 -11.42 5.89 14.42
CA THR A 13 -11.83 4.49 14.27
C THR A 13 -12.08 4.19 12.80
N ARG A 14 -11.50 3.09 12.32
CA ARG A 14 -11.64 2.61 10.94
C ARG A 14 -12.99 1.95 10.71
N ARG A 15 -13.55 2.14 9.54
CA ARG A 15 -14.77 1.49 9.07
C ARG A 15 -14.75 1.31 7.56
N VAL A 16 -15.59 0.43 7.05
CA VAL A 16 -15.89 0.31 5.62
C VAL A 16 -17.32 0.77 5.38
N LEU A 17 -17.51 1.70 4.44
CA LEU A 17 -18.81 2.21 4.00
C LEU A 17 -19.14 1.75 2.57
N PRO A 18 -20.44 1.60 2.23
CA PRO A 18 -20.87 1.22 0.88
C PRO A 18 -20.73 2.36 -0.14
N PHE A 19 -20.72 3.61 0.31
CA PHE A 19 -20.62 4.81 -0.52
C PHE A 19 -19.49 5.71 -0.02
N HIS A 20 -18.99 6.58 -0.90
CA HIS A 20 -18.04 7.62 -0.52
C HIS A 20 -18.67 8.55 0.53
N PRO A 21 -17.92 9.07 1.53
CA PRO A 21 -18.46 10.02 2.51
C PRO A 21 -19.24 11.20 1.88
N ASP A 22 -18.75 11.73 0.76
CA ASP A 22 -19.40 12.86 0.07
C ASP A 22 -20.65 12.47 -0.74
N GLN A 23 -20.89 11.16 -0.97
CA GLN A 23 -22.09 10.67 -1.66
C GLN A 23 -23.31 10.59 -0.73
N TYR A 24 -23.12 10.76 0.57
CA TYR A 24 -24.24 10.88 1.48
C TYR A 24 -24.84 12.28 1.32
N ASN A 25 -25.98 12.37 0.61
CA ASN A 25 -26.70 13.63 0.34
C ASN A 25 -26.99 14.48 1.58
N SER A 26 -26.92 13.90 2.78
CA SER A 26 -26.91 14.63 4.04
C SER A 26 -26.07 13.89 5.08
N HIS A 27 -25.50 14.65 6.02
CA HIS A 27 -24.74 14.11 7.15
C HIS A 27 -25.55 13.09 7.96
N ASP A 28 -26.87 13.30 8.12
CA ASP A 28 -27.74 12.41 8.88
C ASP A 28 -27.91 11.01 8.26
N LYS A 29 -27.74 10.90 6.94
CA LYS A 29 -27.83 9.64 6.21
C LYS A 29 -26.54 8.82 6.29
N ALA A 30 -25.42 9.44 6.66
CA ALA A 30 -24.18 8.70 6.88
C ALA A 30 -24.31 7.81 8.13
N PRO A 31 -23.85 6.55 8.08
CA PRO A 31 -23.96 5.65 9.23
C PRO A 31 -23.20 6.17 10.45
N LYS A 32 -23.81 6.17 11.64
CA LYS A 32 -23.13 6.59 12.90
C LYS A 32 -21.89 5.76 13.19
N CYS A 33 -20.82 6.40 13.64
CA CYS A 33 -19.59 5.74 14.08
C CYS A 33 -19.90 4.84 15.28
N ARG A 34 -19.41 3.59 15.23
CA ARG A 34 -19.68 2.59 16.27
C ARG A 34 -18.98 2.89 17.60
N CYS A 35 -17.99 3.77 17.59
CA CYS A 35 -17.22 4.14 18.77
C CYS A 35 -17.74 5.43 19.42
N CYS A 36 -17.88 6.53 18.65
CA CYS A 36 -18.24 7.84 19.21
C CYS A 36 -19.61 8.37 18.79
N GLY A 37 -20.35 7.65 17.93
CA GLY A 37 -21.68 8.05 17.47
C GLY A 37 -21.71 9.12 16.36
N GLU A 38 -20.61 9.82 16.10
CA GLU A 38 -20.54 10.84 15.04
C GLU A 38 -20.70 10.27 13.64
N ARG A 39 -21.12 11.09 12.69
CA ARG A 39 -21.26 10.70 11.27
C ARG A 39 -20.24 11.36 10.35
N ASP A 40 -19.20 11.94 10.93
CA ASP A 40 -18.13 12.59 10.19
C ASP A 40 -16.99 11.61 9.89
N TYR A 41 -16.75 11.38 8.60
CA TYR A 41 -15.75 10.45 8.09
C TYR A 41 -14.84 11.11 7.06
N ARG A 42 -13.59 10.66 7.05
CA ARG A 42 -12.60 10.90 5.99
C ARG A 42 -12.21 9.58 5.35
N LEU A 43 -11.84 9.60 4.08
CA LEU A 43 -11.24 8.43 3.45
C LEU A 43 -9.94 8.03 4.18
N ASP A 44 -9.74 6.73 4.40
CA ASP A 44 -8.45 6.18 4.80
C ASP A 44 -7.61 5.99 3.54
N ALA A 45 -6.86 7.04 3.17
CA ALA A 45 -6.04 7.05 1.95
C ALA A 45 -5.09 5.86 1.88
N TYR A 46 -4.50 5.45 3.01
CA TYR A 46 -3.63 4.28 3.06
C TYR A 46 -4.39 3.01 2.68
N MET A 47 -5.53 2.73 3.33
CA MET A 47 -6.29 1.50 3.02
C MET A 47 -6.92 1.51 1.63
N MET A 48 -7.33 2.69 1.14
CA MET A 48 -7.88 2.84 -0.21
C MET A 48 -6.83 2.57 -1.30
N ASN A 49 -5.59 3.02 -1.08
CA ASN A 49 -4.50 2.84 -2.04
C ASN A 49 -3.74 1.53 -1.85
N ARG A 50 -3.95 0.83 -0.73
CA ARG A 50 -3.25 -0.43 -0.43
C ARG A 50 -3.78 -1.55 -1.32
N ASN A 51 -3.04 -1.86 -2.37
CA ASN A 51 -3.28 -3.05 -3.18
C ASN A 51 -2.78 -4.32 -2.47
N VAL A 52 -3.64 -4.94 -1.65
CA VAL A 52 -3.29 -6.18 -0.91
C VAL A 52 -2.96 -7.38 -1.82
N ARG A 53 -3.39 -7.36 -3.09
CA ARG A 53 -3.13 -8.45 -4.05
C ARG A 53 -1.80 -8.29 -4.79
N ALA A 54 -1.39 -7.06 -5.11
CA ALA A 54 -0.08 -6.77 -5.71
C ALA A 54 1.08 -6.95 -4.71
N MET A 55 0.78 -7.10 -3.42
CA MET A 55 1.74 -7.24 -2.34
C MET A 55 2.27 -8.67 -2.16
N THR A 56 1.93 -9.62 -3.04
CA THR A 56 2.52 -10.96 -3.02
C THR A 56 3.38 -11.13 -4.26
N CYS A 57 4.67 -11.29 -4.04
CA CYS A 57 5.70 -11.56 -5.04
C CYS A 57 6.39 -12.88 -4.69
N THR A 58 6.73 -13.63 -5.72
CA THR A 58 7.42 -14.92 -5.63
C THR A 58 8.73 -14.88 -6.42
N CYS A 59 9.33 -13.70 -6.61
CA CYS A 59 10.62 -13.56 -7.29
C CYS A 59 11.75 -14.20 -6.50
N ALA A 60 12.87 -14.46 -7.18
CA ALA A 60 14.04 -15.14 -6.62
C ALA A 60 14.76 -14.37 -5.49
N GLY A 61 14.45 -13.08 -5.30
CA GLY A 61 15.06 -12.26 -4.26
C GLY A 61 14.79 -12.73 -2.81
N TYR A 62 13.71 -13.47 -2.59
CA TYR A 62 13.41 -14.10 -1.30
C TYR A 62 12.95 -15.54 -1.48
N TRP A 63 13.32 -16.41 -0.53
CA TRP A 63 12.89 -17.82 -0.50
C TRP A 63 11.43 -18.01 -0.07
N PHE A 64 10.76 -16.93 0.33
CA PHE A 64 9.36 -16.91 0.76
C PHE A 64 8.57 -15.83 0.02
N TRP A 65 7.24 -15.93 0.07
CA TRP A 65 6.35 -14.95 -0.52
C TRP A 65 6.48 -13.60 0.20
N HIS A 66 6.81 -12.55 -0.54
CA HIS A 66 7.15 -11.25 0.03
C HIS A 66 6.42 -10.13 -0.71
N ARG A 67 6.61 -8.89 -0.25
CA ARG A 67 5.98 -7.72 -0.87
C ARG A 67 6.82 -7.18 -2.03
N ARG A 68 6.16 -6.81 -3.13
CA ARG A 68 6.82 -6.01 -4.17
C ARG A 68 7.35 -4.71 -3.55
N GLY A 69 8.50 -4.24 -4.00
CA GLY A 69 9.19 -3.11 -3.38
C GLY A 69 10.04 -3.46 -2.14
N SER A 70 10.00 -4.70 -1.62
CA SER A 70 10.95 -5.12 -0.58
C SER A 70 12.40 -5.03 -1.06
N LEU A 71 13.35 -4.90 -0.12
CA LEU A 71 14.76 -4.55 -0.40
C LEU A 71 15.41 -5.39 -1.50
N TYR A 72 15.23 -6.72 -1.46
CA TYR A 72 15.79 -7.66 -2.45
C TYR A 72 14.79 -8.08 -3.54
N CYS A 73 13.62 -7.46 -3.59
CA CYS A 73 12.58 -7.86 -4.54
C CYS A 73 12.90 -7.32 -5.95
N TRP A 74 12.85 -8.17 -6.95
CA TRP A 74 13.16 -7.84 -8.34
C TRP A 74 12.11 -6.93 -9.01
N HIS A 75 11.04 -6.58 -8.30
CA HIS A 75 10.00 -5.69 -8.79
C HIS A 75 9.77 -4.54 -7.80
N ARG A 76 9.62 -3.32 -8.32
CA ARG A 76 9.15 -2.14 -7.58
C ARG A 76 7.70 -2.30 -7.14
N ALA A 77 7.23 -1.39 -6.28
CA ALA A 77 5.86 -1.42 -5.77
C ALA A 77 4.78 -1.29 -6.87
N ASP A 78 5.10 -0.63 -7.98
CA ASP A 78 4.24 -0.50 -9.16
C ASP A 78 4.27 -1.73 -10.09
N GLY A 79 5.21 -2.65 -9.86
CA GLY A 79 5.41 -3.87 -10.66
C GLY A 79 6.47 -3.75 -11.75
N SER A 80 7.08 -2.58 -11.96
CA SER A 80 8.25 -2.44 -12.83
C SER A 80 9.44 -3.27 -12.31
N THR A 81 10.28 -3.76 -13.22
CA THR A 81 11.44 -4.58 -12.86
C THR A 81 12.57 -3.70 -12.30
N ARG A 82 13.30 -4.25 -11.32
CA ARG A 82 14.56 -3.72 -10.81
C ARG A 82 15.71 -4.61 -11.25
N THR A 83 16.87 -4.00 -11.47
CA THR A 83 18.11 -4.70 -11.80
C THR A 83 19.23 -4.31 -10.84
N PRO A 84 20.24 -5.18 -10.65
CA PRO A 84 21.45 -4.79 -9.95
C PRO A 84 22.05 -3.48 -10.51
N GLY A 85 22.38 -2.56 -9.61
CA GLY A 85 22.81 -1.19 -9.95
C GLY A 85 21.70 -0.14 -9.85
N ASP A 86 20.43 -0.54 -9.78
CA ASP A 86 19.35 0.41 -9.47
C ASP A 86 19.51 0.97 -8.04
N PRO A 87 19.35 2.29 -7.83
CA PRO A 87 19.57 2.92 -6.51
C PRO A 87 18.59 2.45 -5.43
N ASP A 88 17.46 1.86 -5.83
CA ASP A 88 16.41 1.35 -4.96
C ASP A 88 16.38 -0.19 -4.89
N PHE A 89 17.47 -0.86 -5.28
CA PHE A 89 17.59 -2.33 -5.29
C PHE A 89 18.89 -2.80 -4.63
N ALA A 90 18.78 -3.82 -3.78
CA ALA A 90 19.95 -4.57 -3.31
C ALA A 90 19.86 -5.99 -3.87
N ASP A 91 20.98 -6.54 -4.33
CA ASP A 91 21.10 -7.96 -4.67
C ASP A 91 21.88 -8.68 -3.57
N ARG A 92 21.46 -9.91 -3.23
CA ARG A 92 22.13 -10.74 -2.21
C ARG A 92 23.25 -11.60 -2.80
N ASN A 93 23.30 -11.72 -4.13
CA ASN A 93 24.23 -12.58 -4.85
C ASN A 93 25.43 -11.81 -5.41
N LEU A 94 25.37 -10.48 -5.43
CA LEU A 94 26.46 -9.62 -5.88
C LEU A 94 27.15 -8.98 -4.69
N THR A 95 28.46 -8.82 -4.79
CA THR A 95 29.29 -8.08 -3.85
C THR A 95 29.15 -6.58 -4.08
N ASP A 96 29.50 -5.78 -3.07
CA ASP A 96 29.43 -4.31 -3.16
C ASP A 96 30.30 -3.76 -4.31
N ASP A 97 31.45 -4.39 -4.58
CA ASP A 97 32.34 -4.02 -5.69
C ASP A 97 31.70 -4.30 -7.06
N GLU A 98 31.00 -5.44 -7.22
CA GLU A 98 30.27 -5.78 -8.44
C GLU A 98 29.08 -4.85 -8.67
N VAL A 99 28.38 -4.46 -7.61
CA VAL A 99 27.29 -3.48 -7.68
C VAL A 99 27.84 -2.10 -8.05
N ALA A 100 28.95 -1.67 -7.45
CA ALA A 100 29.60 -0.40 -7.77
C ALA A 100 30.05 -0.33 -9.24
N ALA A 101 30.58 -1.43 -9.79
CA ALA A 101 30.96 -1.53 -11.20
C ALA A 101 29.76 -1.38 -12.14
N LEU A 102 28.57 -1.90 -11.78
CA LEU A 102 27.35 -1.76 -12.57
C LEU A 102 26.76 -0.35 -12.53
N ILE A 103 26.94 0.39 -11.42
CA ILE A 103 26.49 1.79 -11.29
C ILE A 103 27.39 2.73 -12.11
N ALA A 104 28.68 2.41 -12.23
CA ALA A 104 29.67 3.23 -12.91
C ALA A 104 29.74 3.04 -14.44
N ALA A 105 28.98 2.09 -14.99
CA ALA A 105 28.92 1.75 -16.42
C ALA A 105 27.75 2.46 -17.14
#